data_AF-R1GNI6-F1
#
_entry.id   AF-R1GNI6-F1
#
_cell.length_a   1.000
_cell.length_b   1.000
_cell.length_c   1.000
_cell.angle_alpha   90.00
_cell.angle_beta   90.00
_cell.angle_gamma   90.00
#
_symmetry.space_group_name_H-M   'P 1'
#
loop_
_entity.id
_entity.type
_entity.pdbx_description
1 polymer ?
#
loop_
_entity_poly.entity_id
_entity_poly.type
_entity_poly.pdbx_seq_one_letter_code
_entity_poly.pdbx_strand_id
1 'polypeptide(L)'
;MLILCGVIVGSLMPSIVLYIAFGIGVEKSEVSDEIDPNRAICRITVDNAKTWGQLFGISHSAGRFSWKQAKAIDVTYDLVVGRGVQALLIWISYPIFLGALLRNAETTAIRYETYASMAFQHGSWKSPWYLLKAAFSIRGARAKITMLFLVCSTCWILVVPTFLDLMSGYVVKTEAMIRLSNGFLEPWVRATYEVDGREYRVSDRSFYTSVPSLNGTFHLRNESWPARHLFSLDDTIPGSTYQFGQANKDEFVCATNARDSSYEWGMSAGLIMLWIPLMTAWCVGLYILWFDVHRNSQLWRKGRRLGTWRLILDLAGAVTEHLGPDLSTLSDKQLEKQIEQQGPVGYYESPPNYIRPAGHVGLSSRAGHAR
;
A
#
# COMPACT_ATOMS: atom_id res chain seq x y z
N MET A 1 19.24 12.63 -1.15
CA MET A 1 18.98 12.01 -2.47
C MET A 1 18.88 10.49 -2.37
N LEU A 2 19.97 9.74 -2.09
CA LEU A 2 19.94 8.27 -2.03
C LEU A 2 18.78 7.66 -1.22
N ILE A 3 18.45 8.21 -0.04
CA ILE A 3 17.31 7.73 0.77
C ILE A 3 15.96 7.96 0.07
N LEU A 4 15.76 9.08 -0.63
CA LEU A 4 14.52 9.35 -1.37
C LEU A 4 14.37 8.40 -2.55
N CYS A 5 15.45 8.19 -3.32
CA CYS A 5 15.48 7.20 -4.39
C CYS A 5 15.25 5.78 -3.82
N GLY A 6 15.91 5.41 -2.72
CA GLY A 6 15.75 4.10 -2.08
C GLY A 6 14.36 3.84 -1.52
N VAL A 7 13.67 4.87 -1.00
CA VAL A 7 12.26 4.77 -0.60
C VAL A 7 11.36 4.62 -1.81
N ILE A 8 11.44 5.52 -2.80
CA ILE A 8 10.58 5.47 -3.99
C ILE A 8 10.80 4.16 -4.77
N VAL A 9 12.05 3.76 -4.98
CA VAL A 9 12.38 2.48 -5.61
C VAL A 9 11.97 1.29 -4.73
N GLY A 10 12.14 1.36 -3.42
CA GLY A 10 11.81 0.25 -2.52
C GLY A 10 10.32 0.01 -2.26
N SER A 11 9.51 1.07 -2.16
CA SER A 11 8.08 0.97 -1.81
C SER A 11 7.12 1.16 -2.99
N LEU A 12 7.50 1.91 -4.03
CA LEU A 12 6.65 2.13 -5.20
C LEU A 12 7.00 1.23 -6.39
N MET A 13 8.26 0.83 -6.62
CA MET A 13 8.55 -0.09 -7.74
C MET A 13 7.84 -1.44 -7.64
N PRO A 14 7.63 -2.08 -6.48
CA PRO A 14 6.87 -3.33 -6.45
C PRO A 14 5.46 -3.14 -7.03
N SER A 15 4.73 -2.11 -6.58
CA SER A 15 3.39 -1.79 -7.08
C SER A 15 3.40 -1.29 -8.54
N ILE A 16 4.38 -0.48 -8.94
CA ILE A 16 4.50 0.09 -10.29
C ILE A 16 4.95 -0.97 -11.30
N VAL A 17 5.90 -1.83 -10.97
CA VAL A 17 6.36 -2.94 -11.83
C VAL A 17 5.27 -4.00 -11.94
N LEU A 18 4.50 -4.28 -10.89
CA LEU A 18 3.31 -5.14 -11.00
C LEU A 18 2.25 -4.49 -11.89
N TYR A 19 1.89 -3.21 -11.67
CA TYR A 19 0.94 -2.49 -12.52
C TYR A 19 1.40 -2.42 -13.99
N ILE A 20 2.70 -2.24 -14.26
CA ILE A 20 3.28 -2.25 -15.61
C ILE A 20 3.31 -3.67 -16.19
N ALA A 21 3.59 -4.71 -15.40
CA ALA A 21 3.53 -6.10 -15.86
C ALA A 21 2.09 -6.52 -16.23
N PHE A 22 1.10 -6.14 -15.41
CA PHE A 22 -0.31 -6.30 -15.72
C PHE A 22 -0.75 -5.42 -16.92
N GLY A 23 -0.21 -4.21 -17.05
CA GLY A 23 -0.58 -3.26 -18.12
C GLY A 23 0.10 -3.48 -19.48
N ILE A 24 1.26 -4.14 -19.53
CA ILE A 24 2.02 -4.42 -20.78
C ILE A 24 1.96 -5.90 -21.16
N GLY A 25 1.84 -6.82 -20.19
CA GLY A 25 2.03 -8.25 -20.40
C GLY A 25 0.81 -9.16 -20.18
N VAL A 26 -0.32 -8.64 -19.69
CA VAL A 26 -1.47 -9.48 -19.30
C VAL A 26 -2.68 -9.27 -20.21
N GLU A 27 -3.17 -10.40 -20.72
CA GLU A 27 -4.41 -10.52 -21.48
C GLU A 27 -5.58 -10.34 -20.52
N LYS A 28 -6.14 -9.12 -20.48
CA LYS A 28 -7.16 -8.62 -19.54
C LYS A 28 -8.27 -9.64 -19.21
N SER A 29 -8.20 -10.25 -18.03
CA SER A 29 -9.28 -11.04 -17.45
C SER A 29 -10.27 -10.13 -16.72
N GLU A 30 -11.24 -9.70 -17.51
CA GLU A 30 -12.27 -8.70 -17.28
C GLU A 30 -13.46 -9.27 -18.07
N VAL A 31 -14.63 -9.82 -17.64
CA VAL A 31 -15.41 -9.95 -16.37
C VAL A 31 -16.72 -9.09 -16.24
N SER A 32 -17.46 -8.84 -17.33
CA SER A 32 -18.88 -8.35 -17.38
C SER A 32 -19.50 -8.41 -18.80
N ASP A 33 -20.21 -9.50 -19.10
CA ASP A 33 -21.37 -9.65 -20.01
C ASP A 33 -21.35 -9.06 -21.45
N GLU A 34 -20.20 -8.64 -21.97
CA GLU A 34 -20.01 -8.53 -23.42
C GLU A 34 -18.97 -9.51 -23.93
N ILE A 35 -19.41 -10.32 -24.88
CA ILE A 35 -18.56 -11.15 -25.70
C ILE A 35 -17.67 -10.22 -26.55
N ASP A 36 -16.34 -10.43 -26.53
CA ASP A 36 -15.47 -9.91 -27.60
C ASP A 36 -16.08 -10.34 -28.95
N PRO A 37 -16.54 -9.39 -29.78
CA PRO A 37 -17.39 -9.68 -30.93
C PRO A 37 -16.71 -10.58 -31.95
N ASN A 38 -15.38 -10.67 -31.93
CA ASN A 38 -14.60 -11.49 -32.85
C ASN A 38 -14.09 -12.79 -32.21
N ARG A 39 -14.36 -13.07 -30.91
CA ARG A 39 -13.64 -14.10 -30.13
C ARG A 39 -14.42 -14.93 -29.10
N ALA A 40 -15.69 -14.65 -28.80
CA ALA A 40 -16.42 -15.42 -27.75
C ALA A 40 -15.68 -15.48 -26.39
N ILE A 41 -15.11 -14.34 -25.98
CA ILE A 41 -14.44 -14.14 -24.68
C ILE A 41 -15.29 -13.19 -23.83
N CYS A 42 -15.54 -13.54 -22.57
CA CYS A 42 -16.19 -12.64 -21.61
C CYS A 42 -15.29 -11.43 -21.29
N ARG A 43 -15.68 -10.24 -21.77
CA ARG A 43 -15.05 -8.93 -21.51
C ARG A 43 -15.69 -8.21 -20.30
N ILE A 44 -15.11 -7.16 -19.69
CA ILE A 44 -15.87 -6.16 -18.90
C ILE A 44 -16.39 -5.09 -19.86
N THR A 45 -17.70 -4.87 -19.94
CA THR A 45 -18.27 -3.58 -20.34
C THR A 45 -18.12 -2.56 -19.22
N VAL A 46 -17.33 -1.51 -19.45
CA VAL A 46 -17.19 -0.40 -18.49
C VAL A 46 -18.37 0.54 -18.65
N ASP A 47 -19.49 0.19 -18.02
CA ASP A 47 -20.65 1.07 -17.88
C ASP A 47 -20.30 2.29 -17.02
N ASN A 48 -19.81 3.34 -17.70
CA ASN A 48 -19.70 4.74 -17.28
C ASN A 48 -19.50 5.01 -15.76
N ALA A 49 -18.48 4.37 -15.19
CA ALA A 49 -17.77 4.69 -13.94
C ALA A 49 -18.50 5.60 -12.92
N LYS A 50 -19.37 5.03 -12.07
CA LYS A 50 -20.00 5.73 -10.94
C LYS A 50 -20.12 4.95 -9.62
N THR A 51 -19.75 3.66 -9.58
CA THR A 51 -20.12 2.79 -8.45
C THR A 51 -18.91 2.42 -7.58
N TRP A 52 -18.96 2.75 -6.29
CA TRP A 52 -17.87 2.50 -5.33
C TRP A 52 -17.30 1.06 -5.34
N GLY A 53 -18.14 0.05 -5.60
CA GLY A 53 -17.68 -1.35 -5.71
C GLY A 53 -16.62 -1.59 -6.78
N GLN A 54 -16.63 -0.80 -7.87
CA GLN A 54 -15.63 -0.88 -8.95
C GLN A 54 -14.23 -0.43 -8.51
N LEU A 55 -14.12 0.37 -7.43
CA LEU A 55 -12.83 0.81 -6.88
C LEU A 55 -12.13 -0.26 -6.04
N PHE A 56 -12.86 -1.25 -5.52
CA PHE A 56 -12.33 -2.33 -4.67
C PHE A 56 -12.27 -3.69 -5.39
N GLY A 57 -12.99 -3.85 -6.49
CA GLY A 57 -12.93 -5.07 -7.30
C GLY A 57 -11.55 -5.29 -7.91
N ILE A 58 -11.06 -6.53 -7.86
CA ILE A 58 -9.90 -6.98 -8.63
C ILE A 58 -10.22 -6.77 -10.11
N SER A 59 -9.42 -5.92 -10.76
CA SER A 59 -9.69 -5.42 -12.11
C SER A 59 -8.66 -5.89 -13.12
N HIS A 60 -7.46 -6.29 -12.66
CA HIS A 60 -6.44 -6.94 -13.49
C HIS A 60 -6.00 -8.21 -12.75
N SER A 61 -6.41 -9.37 -13.25
CA SER A 61 -6.00 -10.70 -12.77
C SER A 61 -5.21 -11.47 -13.84
N ALA A 62 -4.64 -12.62 -13.48
CA ALA A 62 -3.94 -13.48 -14.42
C ALA A 62 -3.89 -14.95 -13.95
N GLY A 63 -3.66 -15.84 -14.91
CA GLY A 63 -3.32 -17.25 -14.70
C GLY A 63 -4.50 -18.23 -14.82
N ARG A 64 -4.25 -19.45 -14.35
CA ARG A 64 -5.23 -20.51 -14.06
C ARG A 64 -4.65 -21.33 -12.91
N PHE A 65 -5.13 -21.09 -11.70
CA PHE A 65 -4.67 -21.72 -10.47
C PHE A 65 -5.78 -22.59 -9.87
N SER A 66 -5.43 -23.68 -9.19
CA SER A 66 -6.35 -24.31 -8.25
C SER A 66 -6.57 -23.41 -7.03
N TRP A 67 -7.68 -23.57 -6.32
CA TRP A 67 -7.97 -22.84 -5.07
C TRP A 67 -6.79 -22.82 -4.08
N LYS A 68 -6.11 -23.97 -3.92
CA LYS A 68 -4.95 -24.11 -3.03
C LYS A 68 -3.76 -23.27 -3.49
N GLN A 69 -3.48 -23.22 -4.80
CA GLN A 69 -2.40 -22.41 -5.35
C GLN A 69 -2.73 -20.92 -5.27
N ALA A 70 -3.95 -20.53 -5.63
CA ALA A 70 -4.41 -19.14 -5.53
C ALA A 70 -4.28 -18.62 -4.08
N LYS A 71 -4.81 -19.35 -3.09
CA LYS A 71 -4.70 -18.95 -1.68
C LYS A 71 -3.28 -19.02 -1.12
N ALA A 72 -2.39 -19.84 -1.67
CA ALA A 72 -0.96 -19.84 -1.30
C ALA A 72 -0.22 -18.61 -1.84
N ILE A 73 -0.49 -18.19 -3.08
CA ILE A 73 0.07 -16.96 -3.68
C ILE A 73 -0.37 -15.75 -2.87
N ASP A 74 -1.67 -15.66 -2.61
CA ASP A 74 -2.35 -14.66 -1.77
C ASP A 74 -1.65 -14.46 -0.40
N VAL A 75 -1.63 -15.52 0.43
CA VAL A 75 -1.01 -15.46 1.77
C VAL A 75 0.51 -15.20 1.72
N THR A 76 1.19 -15.64 0.65
CA THR A 76 2.62 -15.34 0.45
C THR A 76 2.84 -13.87 0.12
N TYR A 77 1.96 -13.25 -0.66
CA TYR A 77 2.00 -11.82 -0.98
C TYR A 77 1.78 -10.96 0.26
N ASP A 78 0.78 -11.27 1.09
CA ASP A 78 0.49 -10.53 2.33
C ASP A 78 1.66 -10.60 3.32
N LEU A 79 2.28 -11.77 3.42
CA LEU A 79 3.42 -12.01 4.30
C LEU A 79 4.70 -11.32 3.79
N VAL A 80 5.05 -11.51 2.52
CA VAL A 80 6.33 -11.04 1.96
C VAL A 80 6.25 -9.56 1.56
N VAL A 81 5.20 -9.15 0.84
CA VAL A 81 5.02 -7.77 0.38
C VAL A 81 4.35 -6.93 1.47
N GLY A 82 3.20 -7.38 2.00
CA GLY A 82 2.46 -6.62 3.02
C GLY A 82 3.27 -6.33 4.28
N ARG A 83 3.90 -7.34 4.88
CA ARG A 83 4.77 -7.15 6.06
C ARG A 83 6.20 -6.69 5.72
N GLY A 84 6.76 -7.11 4.59
CA GLY A 84 8.09 -6.67 4.15
C GLY A 84 8.14 -5.16 3.87
N VAL A 85 7.13 -4.61 3.17
CA VAL A 85 6.99 -3.17 2.98
C VAL A 85 6.80 -2.47 4.34
N GLN A 86 5.90 -2.94 5.21
CA GLN A 86 5.73 -2.35 6.55
C GLN A 86 7.04 -2.30 7.35
N ALA A 87 7.83 -3.38 7.37
CA ALA A 87 9.13 -3.41 8.04
C ALA A 87 10.14 -2.43 7.42
N LEU A 88 10.18 -2.33 6.09
CA LEU A 88 11.04 -1.36 5.37
C LEU A 88 10.66 0.09 5.70
N LEU A 89 9.37 0.40 5.75
CA LEU A 89 8.87 1.74 6.11
C LEU A 89 9.21 2.10 7.55
N ILE A 90 9.09 1.17 8.51
CA ILE A 90 9.53 1.34 9.90
C ILE A 90 11.04 1.63 9.95
N TRP A 91 11.87 0.83 9.27
CA TRP A 91 13.33 0.98 9.27
C TRP A 91 13.80 2.35 8.75
N ILE A 92 13.21 2.84 7.66
CA ILE A 92 13.61 4.12 7.05
C ILE A 92 12.99 5.32 7.80
N SER A 93 11.77 5.20 8.31
CA SER A 93 11.13 6.29 9.08
C SER A 93 11.76 6.51 10.45
N TYR A 94 12.19 5.45 11.15
CA TYR A 94 12.77 5.52 12.50
C TYR A 94 13.85 6.61 12.68
N PRO A 95 14.93 6.69 11.87
CA PRO A 95 15.92 7.76 12.00
C PRO A 95 15.35 9.15 11.68
N ILE A 96 14.39 9.27 10.74
CA ILE A 96 13.76 10.55 10.41
C ILE A 96 12.90 11.03 11.58
N PHE A 97 12.13 10.13 12.20
CA PHE A 97 11.32 10.40 13.38
C PHE A 97 12.21 10.85 14.56
N LEU A 98 13.27 10.08 14.86
CA LEU A 98 14.18 10.39 15.96
C LEU A 98 14.87 11.75 15.77
N GLY A 99 15.24 12.09 14.53
CA GLY A 99 15.78 13.40 14.16
C GLY A 99 14.75 14.54 14.27
N ALA A 100 13.51 14.30 13.86
CA ALA A 100 12.44 15.30 13.94
C ALA A 100 12.03 15.61 15.39
N LEU A 101 11.99 14.60 16.26
CA LEU A 101 11.76 14.75 17.70
C LEU A 101 12.92 15.52 18.37
N LEU A 102 14.18 15.20 18.03
CA LEU A 102 15.36 15.95 18.48
C LEU A 102 15.28 17.42 18.03
N ARG A 103 14.95 17.67 16.76
CA ARG A 103 14.82 19.01 16.20
C ARG A 103 13.69 19.81 16.84
N ASN A 104 12.59 19.18 17.22
CA ASN A 104 11.54 19.86 17.98
C ASN A 104 12.04 20.27 19.38
N ALA A 105 12.67 19.36 20.12
CA ALA A 105 13.23 19.63 21.44
C ALA A 105 14.38 20.67 21.46
N GLU A 106 15.07 20.90 20.33
CA GLU A 106 15.99 22.04 20.15
C GLU A 106 15.26 23.40 20.04
N THR A 107 14.04 23.41 19.51
CA THR A 107 13.35 24.65 19.08
C THR A 107 12.17 25.07 19.96
N THR A 108 11.61 24.13 20.72
CA THR A 108 10.43 24.35 21.57
C THR A 108 10.65 23.61 22.87
N ALA A 109 10.55 24.29 24.00
CA ALA A 109 10.61 23.65 25.30
C ALA A 109 9.41 22.69 25.50
N ILE A 110 9.67 21.50 26.04
CA ILE A 110 8.73 20.39 26.18
C ILE A 110 8.52 20.08 27.67
N ARG A 111 7.31 19.67 28.06
CA ARG A 111 7.04 19.23 29.45
C ARG A 111 7.77 17.94 29.78
N TYR A 112 8.15 17.77 31.04
CA TYR A 112 8.79 16.55 31.54
C TYR A 112 8.02 15.26 31.22
N GLU A 113 6.69 15.21 31.45
CA GLU A 113 5.82 14.09 31.06
C GLU A 113 6.07 13.63 29.61
N THR A 114 6.11 14.61 28.70
CA THR A 114 6.17 14.38 27.25
C THR A 114 7.57 13.93 26.85
N TYR A 115 8.62 14.53 27.41
CA TYR A 115 9.99 14.07 27.18
C TYR A 115 10.19 12.63 27.72
N ALA A 116 9.75 12.35 28.94
CA ALA A 116 9.90 11.05 29.58
C ALA A 116 9.08 9.95 28.86
N SER A 117 7.84 10.22 28.47
CA SER A 117 7.03 9.25 27.70
C SER A 117 7.65 8.96 26.33
N MET A 118 8.13 9.98 25.61
CA MET A 118 8.89 9.81 24.36
C MET A 118 10.20 9.05 24.54
N ALA A 119 10.87 9.18 25.68
CA ALA A 119 12.17 8.59 25.97
C ALA A 119 12.13 7.15 26.51
N PHE A 120 11.05 6.75 27.18
CA PHE A 120 11.00 5.50 27.95
C PHE A 120 9.80 4.59 27.67
N GLN A 121 8.68 5.10 27.13
CA GLN A 121 7.47 4.28 26.90
C GLN A 121 7.46 3.58 25.53
N HIS A 122 8.57 2.95 25.14
CA HIS A 122 8.63 2.14 23.93
C HIS A 122 7.76 0.88 24.11
N GLY A 123 6.75 0.68 23.24
CA GLY A 123 5.89 -0.51 23.24
C GLY A 123 4.66 -0.47 24.16
N SER A 124 4.46 0.57 24.98
CA SER A 124 3.23 0.70 25.79
C SER A 124 2.04 1.13 24.93
N TRP A 125 0.86 0.51 25.12
CA TRP A 125 -0.38 0.90 24.41
C TRP A 125 -0.78 2.36 24.66
N LYS A 126 -0.36 2.94 25.80
CA LYS A 126 -0.60 4.34 26.14
C LYS A 126 0.35 5.30 25.40
N SER A 127 1.48 4.83 24.86
CA SER A 127 2.50 5.67 24.23
C SER A 127 1.98 6.44 23.00
N PRO A 128 1.22 5.83 22.07
CA PRO A 128 0.53 6.56 21.00
C PRO A 128 -0.41 7.66 21.52
N TRP A 129 -1.12 7.43 22.63
CA TRP A 129 -1.98 8.44 23.25
C TRP A 129 -1.20 9.60 23.85
N TYR A 130 -0.05 9.34 24.49
CA TYR A 130 0.82 10.43 24.97
C TYR A 130 1.46 11.22 23.81
N LEU A 131 1.83 10.57 22.71
CA LEU A 131 2.30 11.26 21.48
C LEU A 131 1.19 12.12 20.86
N LEU A 132 -0.05 11.64 20.83
CA LEU A 132 -1.22 12.40 20.38
C LEU A 132 -1.52 13.60 21.30
N LYS A 133 -1.57 13.38 22.63
CA LYS A 133 -1.70 14.44 23.65
C LYS A 133 -0.60 15.50 23.48
N ALA A 134 0.64 15.08 23.24
CA ALA A 134 1.78 15.97 22.99
C ALA A 134 1.60 16.80 21.72
N ALA A 135 1.17 16.20 20.60
CA ALA A 135 0.95 16.89 19.33
C ALA A 135 -0.04 18.06 19.44
N PHE A 136 -1.05 17.96 20.31
CA PHE A 136 -1.99 19.05 20.58
C PHE A 136 -1.56 20.02 21.69
N SER A 137 -0.60 19.62 22.54
CA SER A 137 -0.15 20.36 23.74
C SER A 137 1.08 21.26 23.50
N ILE A 138 1.88 20.98 22.47
CA ILE A 138 3.10 21.74 22.14
C ILE A 138 2.77 23.12 21.54
N ARG A 139 3.47 24.16 22.00
CA ARG A 139 3.38 25.53 21.46
C ARG A 139 4.22 25.66 20.19
N GLY A 140 3.73 26.45 19.23
CA GLY A 140 4.40 26.75 17.96
C GLY A 140 3.91 25.88 16.79
N ALA A 141 3.47 26.53 15.71
CA ALA A 141 2.84 25.86 14.56
C ALA A 141 3.76 24.82 13.90
N ARG A 142 5.06 25.10 13.74
CA ARG A 142 6.05 24.18 13.15
C ARG A 142 6.09 22.83 13.89
N ALA A 143 6.30 22.87 15.20
CA ALA A 143 6.42 21.67 16.02
C ALA A 143 5.09 20.90 16.08
N LYS A 144 3.95 21.61 16.14
CA LYS A 144 2.61 20.99 16.05
C LYS A 144 2.37 20.27 14.72
N ILE A 145 2.73 20.87 13.58
CA ILE A 145 2.64 20.24 12.25
C ILE A 145 3.55 19.02 12.17
N THR A 146 4.81 19.11 12.63
CA THR A 146 5.74 17.98 12.68
C THR A 146 5.18 16.83 13.53
N MET A 147 4.68 17.11 14.74
CA MET A 147 4.13 16.06 15.62
C MET A 147 2.86 15.42 15.04
N LEU A 148 1.96 16.22 14.44
CA LEU A 148 0.79 15.69 13.73
C LEU A 148 1.20 14.78 12.56
N PHE A 149 2.19 15.19 11.75
CA PHE A 149 2.71 14.35 10.67
C PHE A 149 3.32 13.04 11.21
N LEU A 150 4.09 13.08 12.30
CA LEU A 150 4.66 11.87 12.91
C LEU A 150 3.57 10.89 13.38
N VAL A 151 2.47 11.40 13.97
CA VAL A 151 1.32 10.58 14.37
C VAL A 151 0.59 10.01 13.14
N CYS A 152 0.23 10.84 12.16
CA CYS A 152 -0.42 10.39 10.92
C CYS A 152 0.44 9.39 10.14
N SER A 153 1.76 9.59 10.12
CA SER A 153 2.75 8.69 9.51
C SER A 153 2.84 7.35 10.25
N THR A 154 2.75 7.35 11.59
CA THR A 154 2.66 6.12 12.39
C THR A 154 1.38 5.35 12.06
N CYS A 155 0.23 6.03 11.99
CA CYS A 155 -1.04 5.41 11.58
C CYS A 155 -0.98 4.87 10.14
N TRP A 156 -0.36 5.59 9.21
CA TRP A 156 -0.16 5.13 7.83
C TRP A 156 0.62 3.82 7.79
N ILE A 157 1.79 3.77 8.44
CA ILE A 157 2.64 2.57 8.52
C ILE A 157 1.89 1.36 9.11
N LEU A 158 0.96 1.58 10.05
CA LEU A 158 0.11 0.51 10.61
C LEU A 158 -0.97 0.02 9.63
N VAL A 159 -1.53 0.91 8.80
CA VAL A 159 -2.58 0.61 7.80
C VAL A 159 -2.00 0.01 6.50
N VAL A 160 -0.74 0.27 6.16
CA VAL A 160 -0.10 -0.20 4.92
C VAL A 160 -0.34 -1.69 4.59
N PRO A 161 -0.16 -2.66 5.51
CA PRO A 161 -0.44 -4.07 5.18
C PRO A 161 -1.89 -4.32 4.80
N THR A 162 -2.85 -3.72 5.52
CA THR A 162 -4.29 -3.84 5.24
C THR A 162 -4.66 -3.18 3.92
N PHE A 163 -3.98 -2.08 3.54
CA PHE A 163 -4.20 -1.48 2.23
C PHE A 163 -3.66 -2.36 1.09
N LEU A 164 -2.52 -3.03 1.30
CA LEU A 164 -1.93 -3.96 0.32
C LEU A 164 -2.73 -5.28 0.21
N ASP A 165 -3.19 -5.83 1.34
CA ASP A 165 -4.15 -6.94 1.46
C ASP A 165 -5.43 -6.64 0.65
N LEU A 166 -6.07 -5.49 0.89
CA LEU A 166 -7.23 -5.04 0.11
C LEU A 166 -6.94 -4.81 -1.39
N MET A 167 -5.70 -4.46 -1.75
CA MET A 167 -5.31 -4.21 -3.15
C MET A 167 -5.16 -5.49 -3.98
N SER A 168 -4.86 -6.62 -3.35
CA SER A 168 -4.64 -7.90 -4.00
C SER A 168 -5.77 -8.90 -3.74
N GLY A 169 -5.76 -9.99 -4.48
CA GLY A 169 -6.57 -11.16 -4.13
C GLY A 169 -6.70 -12.13 -5.29
N TYR A 170 -7.60 -13.09 -5.14
CA TYR A 170 -7.96 -14.03 -6.20
C TYR A 170 -9.47 -14.06 -6.47
N VAL A 171 -9.82 -14.22 -7.74
CA VAL A 171 -11.20 -14.37 -8.23
C VAL A 171 -11.40 -15.77 -8.81
N VAL A 172 -12.65 -16.25 -8.84
CA VAL A 172 -12.98 -17.44 -9.64
C VAL A 172 -12.94 -17.03 -11.11
N LYS A 173 -12.27 -17.81 -11.96
CA LYS A 173 -12.22 -17.53 -13.39
C LYS A 173 -13.60 -17.77 -14.00
N THR A 174 -14.19 -16.72 -14.57
CA THR A 174 -15.34 -16.83 -15.49
C THR A 174 -14.83 -17.13 -16.89
N GLU A 175 -15.47 -18.06 -17.58
CA GLU A 175 -15.19 -18.37 -18.98
C GLU A 175 -16.51 -18.30 -19.77
N ALA A 176 -16.43 -18.13 -21.09
CA ALA A 176 -17.62 -18.22 -21.93
C ALA A 176 -18.11 -19.66 -21.94
N MET A 177 -19.36 -19.88 -21.56
CA MET A 177 -20.02 -21.18 -21.55
C MET A 177 -21.14 -21.18 -22.59
N ILE A 178 -21.26 -22.24 -23.38
CA ILE A 178 -22.42 -22.45 -24.25
C ILE A 178 -23.43 -23.37 -23.55
N ARG A 179 -24.72 -23.14 -23.78
CA ARG A 179 -25.80 -23.97 -23.22
C ARG A 179 -26.14 -25.11 -24.18
N LEU A 180 -25.86 -26.34 -23.75
CA LEU A 180 -26.25 -27.55 -24.48
C LEU A 180 -27.77 -27.75 -24.44
N SER A 181 -28.31 -28.49 -25.42
CA SER A 181 -29.73 -28.85 -25.54
C SER A 181 -30.31 -29.54 -24.29
N ASN A 182 -29.46 -30.29 -23.58
CA ASN A 182 -29.76 -30.94 -22.31
C ASN A 182 -29.78 -29.99 -21.09
N GLY A 183 -29.55 -28.70 -21.29
CA GLY A 183 -29.58 -27.65 -20.27
C GLY A 183 -28.26 -27.44 -19.51
N PHE A 184 -27.24 -28.29 -19.68
CA PHE A 184 -25.93 -28.09 -19.05
C PHE A 184 -25.11 -27.01 -19.75
N LEU A 185 -24.33 -26.26 -18.97
CA LEU A 185 -23.31 -25.33 -19.46
C LEU A 185 -21.97 -26.05 -19.63
N GLU A 186 -21.29 -25.86 -20.74
CA GLU A 186 -19.90 -26.33 -20.96
C GLU A 186 -18.99 -25.21 -21.50
N PRO A 187 -17.69 -25.18 -21.13
CA PRO A 187 -16.77 -24.14 -21.57
C PRO A 187 -16.56 -24.13 -23.08
N TRP A 188 -16.81 -22.97 -23.70
CA TRP A 188 -16.65 -22.76 -25.15
C TRP A 188 -15.24 -23.04 -25.66
N VAL A 189 -14.21 -22.80 -24.82
CA VAL A 189 -12.80 -23.10 -25.11
C VAL A 189 -12.52 -24.59 -25.41
N ARG A 190 -13.47 -25.49 -25.14
CA ARG A 190 -13.40 -26.92 -25.48
C ARG A 190 -13.96 -27.27 -26.86
N ALA A 191 -14.61 -26.33 -27.55
CA ALA A 191 -15.20 -26.58 -28.86
C ALA A 191 -14.11 -26.74 -29.92
N THR A 192 -14.40 -27.55 -30.93
CA THR A 192 -13.64 -27.59 -32.17
C THR A 192 -14.49 -27.06 -33.32
N TYR A 193 -13.84 -26.68 -34.41
CA TYR A 193 -14.45 -26.04 -35.55
C TYR A 193 -13.96 -26.72 -36.83
N GLU A 194 -14.88 -27.26 -37.61
CA GLU A 194 -14.60 -27.91 -38.87
C GLU A 194 -14.98 -27.01 -40.05
N VAL A 195 -14.03 -26.76 -40.95
CA VAL A 195 -14.28 -26.12 -42.25
C VAL A 195 -13.36 -26.73 -43.31
N ASP A 196 -13.89 -26.96 -44.51
CA ASP A 196 -13.17 -27.53 -45.66
C ASP A 196 -12.40 -28.83 -45.34
N GLY A 197 -12.97 -29.68 -44.46
CA GLY A 197 -12.37 -30.94 -44.02
C GLY A 197 -11.17 -30.79 -43.07
N ARG A 198 -11.04 -29.63 -42.40
CA ARG A 198 -10.01 -29.36 -41.40
C ARG A 198 -10.63 -28.99 -40.06
N GLU A 199 -10.19 -29.68 -39.01
CA GLU A 199 -10.54 -29.35 -37.62
C GLU A 199 -9.54 -28.34 -37.04
N TYR A 200 -10.06 -27.31 -36.37
CA TYR A 200 -9.33 -26.31 -35.60
C TYR A 200 -9.89 -26.26 -34.18
N ARG A 201 -9.09 -25.93 -33.16
CA ARG A 201 -9.58 -25.84 -31.77
C ARG A 201 -9.79 -24.39 -31.35
N VAL A 202 -10.92 -24.14 -30.69
CA VAL A 202 -11.23 -22.82 -30.10
C VAL A 202 -10.25 -22.44 -28.98
N SER A 203 -9.55 -23.42 -28.40
CA SER A 203 -8.44 -23.21 -27.45
C SER A 203 -7.22 -22.50 -28.02
N ASP A 204 -7.04 -22.51 -29.34
CA ASP A 204 -5.76 -22.18 -29.95
C ASP A 204 -5.66 -20.68 -30.21
N ARG A 205 -4.57 -20.05 -29.74
CA ARG A 205 -4.42 -18.58 -29.72
C ARG A 205 -4.56 -17.92 -31.10
N SER A 206 -4.28 -18.65 -32.17
CA SER A 206 -4.42 -18.17 -33.55
C SER A 206 -5.82 -18.31 -34.13
N PHE A 207 -6.73 -19.11 -33.53
CA PHE A 207 -8.02 -19.50 -34.11
C PHE A 207 -8.79 -18.33 -34.74
N TYR A 208 -9.16 -17.34 -33.93
CA TYR A 208 -9.89 -16.14 -34.36
C TYR A 208 -9.10 -15.16 -35.26
N THR A 209 -7.80 -15.41 -35.47
CA THR A 209 -6.94 -14.62 -36.36
C THR A 209 -6.58 -15.34 -37.67
N SER A 210 -6.74 -16.66 -37.74
CA SER A 210 -6.29 -17.49 -38.86
C SER A 210 -7.37 -18.39 -39.46
N VAL A 211 -8.58 -18.45 -38.88
CA VAL A 211 -9.68 -19.30 -39.35
C VAL A 211 -10.95 -18.47 -39.63
N PRO A 212 -10.97 -17.64 -40.69
CA PRO A 212 -12.13 -16.83 -41.04
C PRO A 212 -13.07 -17.57 -42.01
N SER A 213 -14.21 -18.06 -41.53
CA SER A 213 -15.33 -18.54 -42.36
C SER A 213 -16.60 -18.70 -41.52
N LEU A 214 -17.78 -18.41 -42.09
CA LEU A 214 -19.10 -18.72 -41.49
C LEU A 214 -19.75 -19.99 -42.07
N ASN A 215 -19.06 -20.70 -42.97
CA ASN A 215 -19.57 -21.88 -43.66
C ASN A 215 -19.30 -23.20 -42.91
N GLY A 216 -18.39 -23.19 -41.94
CA GLY A 216 -18.07 -24.37 -41.13
C GLY A 216 -19.00 -24.59 -39.94
N THR A 217 -18.73 -25.65 -39.19
CA THR A 217 -19.51 -26.11 -38.04
C THR A 217 -18.67 -26.17 -36.79
N PHE A 218 -19.19 -25.64 -35.69
CA PHE A 218 -18.63 -25.86 -34.35
C PHE A 218 -19.18 -27.15 -33.77
N HIS A 219 -18.33 -27.91 -33.10
CA HIS A 219 -18.65 -29.19 -32.45
C HIS A 219 -18.26 -29.12 -30.97
N LEU A 220 -19.18 -29.50 -30.08
CA LEU A 220 -18.90 -29.65 -28.65
C LEU A 220 -19.62 -30.90 -28.11
N ARG A 221 -18.82 -31.91 -27.74
CA ARG A 221 -19.28 -33.24 -27.34
C ARG A 221 -20.10 -33.95 -28.43
N ASN A 222 -21.43 -33.85 -28.34
CA ASN A 222 -22.39 -34.54 -29.20
C ASN A 222 -23.30 -33.55 -29.94
N GLU A 223 -23.10 -32.25 -29.74
CA GLU A 223 -23.90 -31.18 -30.35
C GLU A 223 -23.03 -30.37 -31.31
N SER A 224 -23.64 -29.89 -32.40
CA SER A 224 -22.98 -29.10 -33.41
C SER A 224 -23.86 -27.97 -33.93
N TRP A 225 -23.24 -26.82 -34.19
CA TRP A 225 -23.91 -25.60 -34.64
C TRP A 225 -23.17 -25.03 -35.85
N PRO A 226 -23.87 -24.62 -36.92
CA PRO A 226 -23.23 -23.89 -38.00
C PRO A 226 -22.77 -22.52 -37.49
N ALA A 227 -21.59 -22.04 -37.92
CA ALA A 227 -21.00 -20.80 -37.43
C ALA A 227 -21.97 -19.60 -37.41
N ARG A 228 -22.73 -19.43 -38.49
CA ARG A 228 -23.80 -18.41 -38.65
C ARG A 228 -24.95 -18.42 -37.63
N HIS A 229 -25.03 -19.41 -36.73
CA HIS A 229 -25.99 -19.46 -35.62
C HIS A 229 -25.43 -18.84 -34.34
N LEU A 230 -24.11 -18.97 -34.14
CA LEU A 230 -23.40 -18.50 -32.96
C LEU A 230 -22.76 -17.13 -33.18
N PHE A 231 -22.51 -16.73 -34.44
CA PHE A 231 -21.85 -15.47 -34.82
C PHE A 231 -22.56 -14.81 -36.01
N SER A 232 -22.71 -13.49 -35.96
CA SER A 232 -23.23 -12.69 -37.07
C SER A 232 -22.13 -12.32 -38.08
N LEU A 233 -22.52 -11.70 -39.19
CA LEU A 233 -21.61 -10.86 -39.98
C LEU A 233 -21.49 -9.49 -39.31
N ASP A 234 -20.30 -8.89 -39.37
CA ASP A 234 -20.09 -7.47 -39.03
C ASP A 234 -19.90 -6.67 -40.32
N ASP A 235 -21.01 -6.20 -40.88
CA ASP A 235 -21.02 -5.37 -42.09
C ASP A 235 -20.47 -3.94 -41.84
N THR A 236 -20.06 -3.59 -40.62
CA THR A 236 -19.68 -2.20 -40.27
C THR A 236 -18.21 -1.86 -40.55
N ILE A 237 -17.36 -2.86 -40.83
CA ILE A 237 -15.91 -2.67 -41.07
C ILE A 237 -15.55 -2.96 -42.54
N PRO A 238 -15.65 -1.98 -43.45
CA PRO A 238 -15.31 -2.19 -44.86
C PRO A 238 -13.81 -2.52 -45.03
N GLY A 239 -13.53 -3.79 -45.32
CA GLY A 239 -12.17 -4.30 -45.58
C GLY A 239 -11.56 -5.20 -44.49
N SER A 240 -12.30 -5.57 -43.43
CA SER A 240 -11.81 -6.57 -42.47
C SER A 240 -11.83 -7.98 -43.04
N THR A 241 -10.69 -8.67 -43.04
CA THR A 241 -10.54 -10.07 -43.50
C THR A 241 -10.97 -11.12 -42.46
N TYR A 242 -11.44 -10.69 -41.29
CA TYR A 242 -11.85 -11.53 -40.16
C TYR A 242 -13.37 -11.77 -40.24
N GLN A 243 -13.80 -13.03 -40.35
CA GLN A 243 -15.17 -13.37 -40.78
C GLN A 243 -16.12 -13.84 -39.66
N PHE A 244 -15.70 -13.82 -38.39
CA PHE A 244 -16.62 -13.92 -37.26
C PHE A 244 -16.93 -12.51 -36.77
N GLY A 245 -18.15 -12.05 -37.04
CA GLY A 245 -18.73 -10.88 -36.38
C GLY A 245 -19.46 -11.26 -35.09
N GLN A 246 -20.22 -10.32 -34.54
CA GLN A 246 -20.75 -10.36 -33.17
C GLN A 246 -21.38 -11.71 -32.79
N ALA A 247 -20.89 -12.30 -31.71
CA ALA A 247 -21.45 -13.53 -31.17
C ALA A 247 -22.88 -13.32 -30.62
N ASN A 248 -23.73 -14.32 -30.77
CA ASN A 248 -25.11 -14.29 -30.30
C ASN A 248 -25.17 -14.32 -28.77
N LYS A 249 -25.61 -13.22 -28.14
CA LYS A 249 -25.66 -13.05 -26.68
C LYS A 249 -26.66 -13.98 -25.99
N ASP A 250 -27.61 -14.58 -26.71
CA ASP A 250 -28.58 -15.54 -26.15
C ASP A 250 -28.01 -16.96 -26.01
N GLU A 251 -26.95 -17.31 -26.75
CA GLU A 251 -26.34 -18.65 -26.78
C GLU A 251 -25.18 -18.81 -25.78
N PHE A 252 -24.45 -17.72 -25.49
CA PHE A 252 -23.26 -17.71 -24.65
C PHE A 252 -23.52 -17.03 -23.30
N VAL A 253 -23.21 -17.73 -22.21
CA VAL A 253 -23.33 -17.23 -20.83
C VAL A 253 -21.96 -17.15 -20.18
N CYS A 254 -21.62 -16.00 -19.62
CA CYS A 254 -20.41 -15.83 -18.82
C CYS A 254 -20.63 -16.41 -17.41
N ALA A 255 -20.00 -17.57 -17.15
CA ALA A 255 -20.16 -18.26 -15.88
C ALA A 255 -18.86 -18.94 -15.43
N THR A 256 -18.84 -19.40 -14.17
CA THR A 256 -17.73 -20.17 -13.63
C THR A 256 -17.90 -21.66 -13.96
N ASN A 257 -16.80 -22.35 -14.25
CA ASN A 257 -16.84 -23.79 -14.53
C ASN A 257 -17.09 -24.57 -13.22
N ALA A 258 -18.36 -24.90 -12.96
CA ALA A 258 -18.79 -25.56 -11.72
C ALA A 258 -18.21 -26.98 -11.48
N ARG A 259 -17.58 -27.61 -12.49
CA ARG A 259 -16.90 -28.92 -12.33
C ARG A 259 -15.41 -28.81 -12.03
N ASP A 260 -14.79 -27.69 -12.42
CA ASP A 260 -13.35 -27.46 -12.37
C ASP A 260 -13.09 -25.96 -12.31
N SER A 261 -13.26 -25.41 -11.11
CA SER A 261 -13.12 -23.98 -10.83
C SER A 261 -11.65 -23.59 -10.76
N SER A 262 -11.12 -23.10 -11.88
CA SER A 262 -9.86 -22.38 -11.88
C SER A 262 -10.03 -20.96 -11.31
N TYR A 263 -8.95 -20.45 -10.73
CA TYR A 263 -8.87 -19.14 -10.09
C TYR A 263 -7.76 -18.32 -10.73
N GLU A 264 -7.89 -17.00 -10.67
CA GLU A 264 -6.88 -16.06 -11.10
C GLU A 264 -6.46 -15.20 -9.93
N TRP A 265 -5.18 -14.85 -9.85
CA TRP A 265 -4.69 -13.89 -8.85
C TRP A 265 -4.44 -12.54 -9.52
N GLY A 266 -4.70 -11.44 -8.81
CA GLY A 266 -4.72 -10.11 -9.39
C GLY A 266 -4.73 -8.98 -8.40
N MET A 267 -4.94 -7.77 -8.92
CA MET A 267 -5.04 -6.54 -8.14
C MET A 267 -6.22 -5.66 -8.56
N SER A 268 -6.68 -4.83 -7.62
CA SER A 268 -7.62 -3.76 -7.90
C SER A 268 -6.91 -2.51 -8.44
N ALA A 269 -7.19 -2.16 -9.70
CA ALA A 269 -6.64 -0.97 -10.32
C ALA A 269 -7.12 0.32 -9.62
N GLY A 270 -8.36 0.33 -9.11
CA GLY A 270 -8.92 1.46 -8.34
C GLY A 270 -8.13 1.74 -7.07
N LEU A 271 -7.81 0.71 -6.28
CA LEU A 271 -6.95 0.87 -5.09
C LEU A 271 -5.50 1.22 -5.44
N ILE A 272 -4.93 0.70 -6.54
CA ILE A 272 -3.60 1.13 -7.02
C ILE A 272 -3.58 2.64 -7.33
N MET A 273 -4.62 3.17 -7.97
CA MET A 273 -4.74 4.61 -8.27
C MET A 273 -4.85 5.48 -7.01
N LEU A 274 -5.35 4.96 -5.89
CA LEU A 274 -5.35 5.64 -4.59
C LEU A 274 -4.03 5.47 -3.83
N TRP A 275 -3.43 4.28 -3.90
CA TRP A 275 -2.18 3.93 -3.22
C TRP A 275 -1.00 4.78 -3.65
N ILE A 276 -0.78 4.92 -4.98
CA ILE A 276 0.36 5.64 -5.54
C ILE A 276 0.43 7.10 -5.05
N PRO A 277 -0.63 7.95 -5.16
CA PRO A 277 -0.58 9.33 -4.68
C PRO A 277 -0.49 9.43 -3.15
N LEU A 278 -1.16 8.56 -2.38
CA LEU A 278 -1.07 8.56 -0.92
C LEU A 278 0.35 8.24 -0.43
N MET A 279 0.96 7.17 -0.95
CA MET A 279 2.33 6.79 -0.64
C MET A 279 3.33 7.86 -1.13
N THR A 280 3.10 8.47 -2.30
CA THR A 280 3.93 9.57 -2.82
C THR A 280 3.89 10.80 -1.92
N ALA A 281 2.69 11.25 -1.50
CA ALA A 281 2.52 12.38 -0.60
C ALA A 281 3.18 12.12 0.77
N TRP A 282 3.06 10.91 1.29
CA TRP A 282 3.74 10.47 2.52
C TRP A 282 5.27 10.47 2.37
N CYS A 283 5.81 9.98 1.24
CA CYS A 283 7.24 10.02 0.94
C CYS A 283 7.79 11.45 0.85
N VAL A 284 7.04 12.37 0.24
CA VAL A 284 7.39 13.80 0.19
C VAL A 284 7.39 14.41 1.59
N GLY A 285 6.41 14.09 2.44
CA GLY A 285 6.38 14.53 3.84
C GLY A 285 7.57 14.03 4.67
N LEU A 286 7.94 12.75 4.54
CA LEU A 286 9.18 12.22 5.15
C LEU A 286 10.42 12.93 4.62
N TYR A 287 10.48 13.24 3.32
CA TYR A 287 11.62 13.94 2.73
C TYR A 287 11.77 15.38 3.26
N ILE A 288 10.65 16.10 3.43
CA ILE A 288 10.63 17.45 4.03
C ILE A 288 11.13 17.40 5.47
N LEU A 289 10.68 16.44 6.28
CA LEU A 289 11.20 16.26 7.65
C LEU A 289 12.69 15.87 7.66
N TRP A 290 13.11 14.93 6.81
CA TRP A 290 14.52 14.56 6.66
C TRP A 290 15.38 15.78 6.31
N PHE A 291 14.91 16.65 5.41
CA PHE A 291 15.61 17.85 4.98
C PHE A 291 15.69 18.92 6.09
N ASP A 292 14.58 19.21 6.79
CA ASP A 292 14.58 20.12 7.96
C ASP A 292 15.58 19.65 9.03
N VAL A 293 15.55 18.36 9.38
CA VAL A 293 16.49 17.78 10.35
C VAL A 293 17.94 17.95 9.89
N HIS A 294 18.28 17.55 8.66
CA HIS A 294 19.69 17.56 8.22
C HIS A 294 20.24 18.96 7.92
N ARG A 295 19.39 19.94 7.60
CA ARG A 295 19.80 21.34 7.46
C ARG A 295 19.88 22.06 8.80
N ASN A 296 18.80 21.97 9.59
CA ASN A 296 18.51 22.92 10.66
C ASN A 296 18.80 22.38 12.06
N SER A 297 18.84 21.05 12.28
CA SER A 297 19.20 20.49 13.59
C SER A 297 20.69 20.61 13.86
N GLN A 298 21.08 21.32 14.92
CA GLN A 298 22.48 21.43 15.31
C GLN A 298 22.95 20.17 16.06
N LEU A 299 22.11 19.59 16.91
CA LEU A 299 22.46 18.40 17.69
C LEU A 299 22.62 17.18 16.78
N TRP A 300 21.71 16.99 15.80
CA TRP A 300 21.82 15.92 14.80
C TRP A 300 23.09 16.06 13.96
N ARG A 301 23.41 17.28 13.49
CA ARG A 301 24.63 17.58 12.73
C ARG A 301 25.90 17.39 13.56
N LYS A 302 25.87 17.65 14.87
CA LYS A 302 26.95 17.35 15.84
C LYS A 302 26.98 15.85 16.25
N GLY A 303 26.24 14.97 15.58
CA GLY A 303 26.24 13.52 15.83
C GLY A 303 25.49 13.09 17.10
N ARG A 304 24.82 14.01 17.80
CA ARG A 304 23.99 13.67 18.97
C ARG A 304 22.72 12.94 18.48
N ARG A 305 22.43 11.84 19.17
CA ARG A 305 21.25 10.98 18.94
C ARG A 305 20.50 10.82 20.27
N LEU A 306 19.18 10.76 20.22
CA LEU A 306 18.29 10.44 21.34
C LEU A 306 18.40 8.92 21.66
N GLY A 307 19.52 8.50 22.25
CA GLY A 307 19.70 7.13 22.74
C GLY A 307 19.43 7.05 24.25
N THR A 308 18.84 5.95 24.73
CA THR A 308 18.29 5.79 26.09
C THR A 308 19.18 6.34 27.20
N TRP A 309 20.47 5.97 27.23
CA TRP A 309 21.42 6.46 28.25
C TRP A 309 21.63 7.97 28.24
N ARG A 310 21.58 8.62 27.07
CA ARG A 310 21.63 10.10 26.98
C ARG A 310 20.33 10.72 27.48
N LEU A 311 19.18 10.11 27.17
CA LEU A 311 17.88 10.57 27.65
C LEU A 311 17.76 10.46 29.18
N ILE A 312 18.35 9.42 29.79
CA ILE A 312 18.47 9.28 31.24
C ILE A 312 19.33 10.41 31.82
N LEU A 313 20.52 10.64 31.28
CA LEU A 313 21.43 11.69 31.76
C LEU A 313 20.85 13.11 31.59
N ASP A 314 20.20 13.37 30.45
CA ASP A 314 19.55 14.65 30.16
C ASP A 314 18.35 14.92 31.09
N LEU A 315 17.51 13.91 31.31
CA LEU A 315 16.36 14.01 32.21
C LEU A 315 16.81 14.15 33.67
N ALA A 316 17.72 13.27 34.13
CA ALA A 316 18.23 13.31 35.50
C ALA A 316 18.91 14.66 35.81
N GLY A 317 19.77 15.15 34.92
CA GLY A 317 20.42 16.45 35.06
C GLY A 317 19.41 17.61 35.20
N ALA A 318 18.35 17.62 34.39
CA ALA A 318 17.32 18.65 34.47
C ALA A 318 16.41 18.51 35.69
N VAL A 319 16.13 17.30 36.17
CA VAL A 319 15.35 17.08 37.40
C VAL A 319 16.15 17.52 38.63
N THR A 320 17.44 17.19 38.69
CA THR A 320 18.37 17.66 39.74
C THR A 320 18.59 19.18 39.70
N GLU A 321 18.54 19.84 38.52
CA GLU A 321 18.65 21.31 38.45
C GLU A 321 17.48 22.03 39.15
N HIS A 322 16.26 21.48 39.07
CA HIS A 322 15.06 22.13 39.64
C HIS A 322 14.70 21.67 41.05
N LEU A 323 14.91 20.39 41.38
CA LEU A 323 14.49 19.80 42.65
C LEU A 323 15.64 19.56 43.63
N GLY A 324 16.89 19.81 43.22
CA GLY A 324 18.07 19.62 44.06
C GLY A 324 18.59 18.17 44.11
N PRO A 325 19.59 17.90 44.96
CA PRO A 325 20.24 16.59 45.04
C PRO A 325 19.46 15.56 45.87
N ASP A 326 18.74 15.96 46.93
CA ASP A 326 18.19 15.08 47.98
C ASP A 326 16.84 14.43 47.61
N LEU A 327 16.70 14.08 46.34
CA LEU A 327 15.50 13.52 45.70
C LEU A 327 15.08 12.14 46.22
N SER A 328 16.01 11.38 46.82
CA SER A 328 15.81 10.00 47.29
C SER A 328 14.83 9.85 48.46
N THR A 329 14.39 10.98 49.05
CA THR A 329 13.47 11.01 50.19
C THR A 329 12.00 11.23 49.79
N LEU A 330 11.73 11.55 48.52
CA LEU A 330 10.39 11.79 47.99
C LEU A 330 9.71 10.49 47.55
N SER A 331 8.42 10.33 47.84
CA SER A 331 7.61 9.27 47.22
C SER A 331 7.23 9.63 45.78
N ASP A 332 6.99 8.62 44.94
CA ASP A 332 6.65 8.79 43.51
C ASP A 332 5.57 9.85 43.27
N LYS A 333 4.49 9.85 44.07
CA LYS A 333 3.38 10.81 43.96
C LYS A 333 3.77 12.25 44.33
N GLN A 334 4.75 12.44 45.21
CA GLN A 334 5.29 13.76 45.54
C GLN A 334 6.24 14.23 44.43
N LEU A 335 7.08 13.33 43.92
CA LEU A 335 8.01 13.60 42.83
C LEU A 335 7.27 13.95 41.52
N GLU A 336 6.27 13.16 41.14
CA GLU A 336 5.40 13.41 39.98
C GLU A 336 4.73 14.79 40.10
N LYS A 337 4.09 15.07 41.25
CA LYS A 337 3.46 16.37 41.51
C LYS A 337 4.43 17.55 41.50
N GLN A 338 5.67 17.38 41.98
CA GLN A 338 6.70 18.41 41.92
C GLN A 338 7.21 18.63 40.49
N ILE A 339 7.30 17.58 39.68
CA ILE A 339 7.68 17.64 38.26
C ILE A 339 6.57 18.28 37.41
N GLU A 340 5.30 17.98 37.67
CA GLU A 340 4.13 18.65 37.05
C GLU A 340 4.11 20.16 37.30
N GLN A 341 4.64 20.60 38.45
CA GLN A 341 4.73 22.02 38.82
C GLN A 341 5.90 22.76 38.14
N GLN A 342 6.85 22.05 37.50
CA GLN A 342 7.97 22.69 36.83
C GLN A 342 7.63 23.20 35.43
N GLY A 343 8.33 24.26 35.02
CA GLY A 343 8.28 24.78 33.66
C GLY A 343 8.82 23.78 32.62
N PRO A 344 8.46 23.95 31.33
CA PRO A 344 8.95 23.09 30.26
C PRO A 344 10.46 23.25 30.06
N VAL A 345 11.15 22.18 29.68
CA VAL A 345 12.59 22.12 29.46
C VAL A 345 12.95 22.13 27.98
N GLY A 346 14.01 22.85 27.62
CA GLY A 346 14.60 22.85 26.28
C GLY A 346 16.07 22.46 26.33
N TYR A 347 16.63 22.03 25.20
CA TYR A 347 18.08 21.83 25.10
C TYR A 347 18.83 23.16 25.13
N TYR A 348 19.92 23.23 25.88
CA TYR A 348 20.89 24.33 25.85
C TYR A 348 22.30 23.82 25.51
N GLU A 349 23.14 24.72 25.05
CA GLU A 349 24.57 24.49 24.84
C GLU A 349 25.36 25.54 25.63
N SER A 350 26.16 25.08 26.59
CA SER A 350 27.14 25.90 27.29
C SER A 350 28.52 25.70 26.65
N PRO A 351 29.26 26.77 26.34
CA PRO A 351 30.65 26.66 25.89
C PRO A 351 31.53 26.05 26.99
N PRO A 352 32.74 25.57 26.65
CA PRO A 352 33.75 25.19 27.64
C PRO A 352 34.01 26.33 28.64
N ASN A 353 34.24 25.98 29.90
CA ASN A 353 34.67 26.91 30.93
C ASN A 353 35.71 26.26 31.85
N TYR A 354 36.26 27.01 32.80
CA TYR A 354 37.32 26.53 33.70
C TYR A 354 36.92 25.29 34.54
N ILE A 355 35.62 25.08 34.77
CA ILE A 355 35.06 23.97 35.55
C ILE A 355 34.70 22.77 34.65
N ARG A 356 34.39 23.01 33.37
CA ARG A 356 34.11 21.97 32.35
C ARG A 356 34.91 22.29 31.06
N PRO A 357 36.08 21.66 30.85
CA PRO A 357 36.93 21.93 29.68
C PRO A 357 36.34 21.46 28.34
N ALA A 358 35.22 20.75 28.36
CA ALA A 358 34.41 20.42 27.18
C ALA A 358 33.05 21.13 27.25
N GLY A 359 32.55 21.58 26.10
CA GLY A 359 31.23 22.20 25.98
C GLY A 359 30.12 21.22 26.41
N HIS A 360 29.15 21.71 27.17
CA HIS A 360 28.10 20.89 27.76
C HIS A 360 26.76 21.14 27.07
N VAL A 361 26.04 20.07 26.75
CA VAL A 361 24.69 20.12 26.18
C VAL A 361 23.78 19.22 27.00
N GLY A 362 22.74 19.82 27.59
CA GLY A 362 21.74 19.15 28.42
C GLY A 362 20.39 19.85 28.33
N LEU A 363 19.45 19.49 29.22
CA LEU A 363 18.13 20.10 29.33
C LEU A 363 18.06 21.08 30.51
N SER A 364 17.34 22.20 30.34
CA SER A 364 17.05 23.17 31.41
C SER A 364 15.77 23.97 31.11
N SER A 365 15.07 24.49 32.13
CA SER A 365 13.96 25.43 31.93
C SER A 365 14.43 26.82 31.48
N ARG A 366 15.66 27.20 31.82
CA ARG A 366 16.28 28.48 31.44
C ARG A 366 16.38 28.62 29.91
N ALA A 367 16.58 27.49 29.21
CA ALA A 367 16.58 27.42 27.76
C ALA A 367 15.25 27.85 27.13
N GLY A 368 14.12 27.61 27.82
CA GLY A 368 12.77 27.89 27.33
C GLY A 368 12.35 29.37 27.36
N HIS A 369 13.21 30.26 27.87
CA HIS A 369 12.95 31.70 27.99
C HIS A 369 13.89 32.57 27.13
N ALA A 370 14.79 31.95 26.35
CA ALA A 370 15.92 32.63 25.72
C ALA A 370 15.80 32.89 24.20
N ARG A 371 14.67 32.51 23.57
CA ARG A 371 14.35 32.71 22.14
C ARG A 371 12.85 32.80 21.90
#